data_AF-A0A3S4K0J6-F1
#
_entry.id   AF-A0A3S4K0J6-F1
#
_cell.length_a   1.000
_cell.length_b   1.000
_cell.length_c   1.000
_cell.angle_alpha   90.00
_cell.angle_beta   90.00
_cell.angle_gamma   90.00
#
_symmetry.space_group_name_H-M   'P 1'
#
loop_
_entity.id
_entity.type
_entity.pdbx_description
1 polymer ?
#
loop_
_entity_poly.entity_id
_entity_poly.type
_entity_poly.pdbx_seq_one_letter_code
_entity_poly.pdbx_strand_id
1 'polypeptide(L)'
;MAAAYRAPLAGSLFIAEVLFGTMMLASLGPVIISAVVALLVSNLINHSDALLYSVQLSVTVQARDYALIISTGVLAGLCGPLLLTLMNACHRGFVSLKLAPPWQLALGGLIVGLLSLFTPAVWGNGYSTVQSFLTAPPLLMIIAGIFLCKLFAVLASSGSGAPGGVFTPTLFIGLAIGMLYGRSLGLWFPDGEE
;
A
#
# COMPACT_ATOMS: atom_id res chain seq x y z
N MET A 1 2.08 -9.54 -10.59
CA MET A 1 1.05 -9.12 -9.59
C MET A 1 0.23 -10.29 -9.07
N ALA A 2 -0.35 -11.14 -9.92
CA ALA A 2 -1.17 -12.28 -9.49
C ALA A 2 -0.46 -13.21 -8.48
N ALA A 3 0.78 -13.63 -8.77
CA ALA A 3 1.56 -14.47 -7.87
C ALA A 3 1.94 -13.79 -6.53
N ALA A 4 2.22 -12.47 -6.56
CA ALA A 4 2.69 -11.72 -5.41
C ALA A 4 1.56 -11.24 -4.48
N TYR A 5 0.40 -10.89 -5.06
CA TYR A 5 -0.74 -10.30 -4.35
C TYR A 5 -1.96 -11.22 -4.27
N ARG A 6 -1.87 -12.44 -4.81
CA ARG A 6 -3.00 -13.38 -4.92
C ARG A 6 -4.26 -12.77 -5.54
N ALA A 7 -4.07 -11.82 -6.47
CA ALA A 7 -5.13 -11.02 -7.08
C ALA A 7 -5.02 -11.05 -8.62
N PRO A 8 -5.49 -12.13 -9.28
CA PRO A 8 -5.32 -12.31 -10.73
C PRO A 8 -6.12 -11.27 -11.52
N LEU A 9 -7.36 -10.99 -11.14
CA LEU A 9 -8.23 -10.02 -11.81
C LEU A 9 -7.67 -8.59 -11.71
N ALA A 10 -7.28 -8.16 -10.51
CA ALA A 10 -6.66 -6.84 -10.31
C ALA A 10 -5.37 -6.69 -11.12
N GLY A 11 -4.53 -7.74 -11.14
CA GLY A 11 -3.31 -7.76 -11.94
C GLY A 11 -3.57 -7.66 -13.45
N SER A 12 -4.57 -8.39 -13.96
CA SER A 12 -4.92 -8.34 -15.39
C SER A 12 -5.52 -6.99 -15.80
N LEU A 13 -6.37 -6.40 -14.97
CA LEU A 13 -6.97 -5.08 -15.24
C LEU A 13 -5.91 -3.99 -15.21
N PHE A 14 -5.00 -4.03 -14.22
CA PHE A 14 -3.87 -3.10 -14.16
C PHE A 14 -3.02 -3.13 -15.43
N ILE A 15 -2.73 -4.32 -15.97
CA ILE A 15 -1.97 -4.45 -17.23
C ILE A 15 -2.77 -3.91 -18.41
N ALA A 16 -4.06 -4.26 -18.52
CA ALA A 16 -4.90 -3.78 -19.62
C ALA A 16 -5.03 -2.25 -19.63
N GLU A 17 -5.22 -1.64 -18.46
CA GLU A 17 -5.45 -0.21 -18.33
C GLU A 17 -4.15 0.62 -18.37
N VAL A 18 -3.14 0.22 -17.59
CA VAL A 18 -1.92 1.04 -17.40
C VAL A 18 -0.85 0.72 -18.43
N LEU A 19 -0.66 -0.55 -18.81
CA LEU A 19 0.38 -0.94 -19.77
C LEU A 19 -0.09 -0.83 -21.22
N PHE A 20 -1.29 -1.30 -21.52
CA PHE A 20 -1.84 -1.28 -22.89
C PHE A 20 -2.66 -0.03 -23.20
N GLY A 21 -3.09 0.72 -22.18
CA GLY A 21 -3.88 1.94 -22.37
C GLY A 21 -5.26 1.72 -23.00
N THR A 22 -5.67 0.47 -23.21
CA THR A 22 -6.93 0.11 -23.88
C THR A 22 -7.49 -1.19 -23.30
N MET A 23 -8.77 -1.14 -22.92
CA MET A 23 -9.53 -2.33 -22.49
C MET A 23 -10.05 -3.08 -23.73
N MET A 24 -9.14 -3.60 -24.56
CA MET A 24 -9.55 -4.47 -25.67
C MET A 24 -9.82 -5.88 -25.13
N LEU A 25 -11.07 -6.36 -25.24
CA LEU A 25 -11.46 -7.71 -24.81
C LEU A 25 -10.55 -8.82 -25.40
N ALA A 26 -10.04 -8.60 -26.62
CA ALA A 26 -9.18 -9.55 -27.33
C ALA A 26 -7.80 -9.76 -26.67
N SER A 27 -7.23 -8.74 -26.01
CA SER A 27 -5.96 -8.85 -25.28
C SER A 27 -6.16 -9.31 -23.83
N LEU A 28 -7.37 -9.16 -23.30
CA LEU A 28 -7.67 -9.42 -21.89
C LEU A 28 -7.76 -10.92 -21.56
N GLY A 29 -8.27 -11.74 -22.49
CA GLY A 29 -8.35 -13.19 -22.34
C GLY A 29 -6.99 -13.87 -22.03
N PRO A 30 -5.97 -13.71 -22.89
CA PRO A 30 -4.64 -14.27 -22.64
C PRO A 30 -3.99 -13.76 -21.34
N VAL A 31 -4.19 -12.49 -21.00
CA VAL A 31 -3.63 -11.88 -19.78
C VAL A 31 -4.26 -12.48 -18.53
N ILE A 32 -5.59 -12.68 -18.51
CA ILE A 32 -6.28 -13.36 -17.40
C ILE A 32 -5.76 -14.78 -17.26
N ILE A 33 -5.67 -15.54 -18.35
CA ILE A 33 -5.20 -16.94 -18.30
C ILE A 33 -3.79 -16.99 -17.70
N SER A 34 -2.88 -16.13 -18.16
CA SER A 34 -1.52 -16.04 -17.61
C SER A 34 -1.53 -15.67 -16.11
N ALA A 35 -2.36 -14.71 -15.70
CA ALA A 35 -2.50 -14.31 -14.31
C ALA A 35 -3.02 -15.45 -13.42
N VAL A 36 -3.99 -16.23 -13.89
CA VAL A 36 -4.53 -17.40 -13.18
C VAL A 36 -3.48 -18.51 -13.09
N VAL A 37 -2.77 -18.82 -14.17
CA VAL A 37 -1.67 -19.80 -14.13
C VAL A 37 -0.60 -19.38 -13.12
N ALA A 38 -0.21 -18.11 -13.12
CA ALA A 38 0.75 -17.58 -12.14
C ALA A 38 0.24 -17.70 -10.69
N LEU A 39 -1.06 -17.52 -10.45
CA LEU A 39 -1.66 -17.74 -9.12
C LEU A 39 -1.61 -19.23 -8.73
N LEU A 40 -2.04 -20.13 -9.62
CA LEU A 40 -2.08 -21.57 -9.34
C LEU A 40 -0.68 -22.12 -9.06
N VAL A 41 0.32 -21.71 -9.84
CA VAL A 41 1.72 -22.08 -9.62
C VAL A 41 2.21 -21.53 -8.27
N SER A 42 1.87 -20.28 -7.93
CA SER A 42 2.22 -19.69 -6.63
C SER A 42 1.59 -20.46 -5.47
N ASN A 43 0.33 -20.87 -5.58
CA ASN A 43 -0.36 -21.66 -4.55
C ASN A 43 0.26 -23.04 -4.39
N LEU A 44 0.66 -23.68 -5.50
CA LEU A 44 1.34 -24.97 -5.48
C LEU A 44 2.69 -24.88 -4.77
N ILE A 45 3.50 -23.87 -5.09
CA ILE A 45 4.81 -23.67 -4.46
C ILE A 45 4.67 -23.34 -2.97
N ASN A 46 3.73 -22.45 -2.62
CA ASN A 46 3.54 -22.00 -1.24
C ASN A 46 2.68 -22.96 -0.39
N HIS A 47 2.15 -24.04 -0.99
CA HIS A 47 1.24 -24.99 -0.34
C HIS A 47 0.06 -24.31 0.39
N SER A 48 -0.44 -23.21 -0.18
CA SER A 48 -1.45 -22.36 0.46
C SER A 48 -2.21 -21.54 -0.59
N ASP A 49 -3.53 -21.52 -0.46
CA ASP A 49 -4.47 -20.72 -1.23
C ASP A 49 -5.07 -19.54 -0.43
N ALA A 50 -4.61 -19.34 0.81
CA ALA A 50 -5.10 -18.28 1.70
C ALA A 50 -5.07 -16.89 1.04
N LEU A 51 -6.02 -16.02 1.36
CA LEU A 51 -5.96 -14.64 0.88
C LEU A 51 -4.75 -13.92 1.47
N LEU A 52 -4.17 -12.99 0.70
CA LEU A 52 -3.09 -12.16 1.22
C LEU A 52 -3.62 -11.25 2.34
N TYR A 53 -4.74 -10.56 2.11
CA TYR A 53 -5.40 -9.76 3.15
C TYR A 53 -6.74 -10.38 3.54
N SER A 54 -7.00 -10.49 4.85
CA SER A 54 -8.32 -10.89 5.36
C SER A 54 -9.02 -9.69 5.97
N VAL A 55 -10.17 -9.33 5.41
CA VAL A 55 -11.02 -8.26 5.93
C VAL A 55 -12.33 -8.88 6.39
N GLN A 56 -12.68 -8.69 7.65
CA GLN A 56 -14.00 -9.05 8.16
C GLN A 56 -14.90 -7.83 8.07
N LEU A 57 -15.82 -7.85 7.11
CA LEU A 57 -16.81 -6.79 6.94
C LEU A 57 -18.18 -7.34 7.36
N SER A 58 -18.72 -6.82 8.45
CA SER A 58 -20.06 -7.15 8.93
C SER A 58 -20.81 -5.85 9.18
N VAL A 59 -21.16 -5.14 8.09
CA VAL A 59 -21.89 -3.86 8.19
C VAL A 59 -22.95 -3.80 7.11
N THR A 60 -24.15 -3.36 7.49
CA THR A 60 -25.21 -2.96 6.55
C THR A 60 -24.94 -1.55 6.06
N VAL A 61 -24.68 -1.40 4.76
CA VAL A 61 -24.34 -0.11 4.16
C VAL A 61 -25.56 0.81 4.16
N GLN A 62 -25.41 2.00 4.73
CA GLN A 62 -26.42 3.05 4.78
C GLN A 62 -26.07 4.19 3.80
N ALA A 63 -27.03 5.09 3.55
CA ALA A 63 -26.83 6.25 2.68
C ALA A 63 -25.63 7.14 3.10
N ARG A 64 -25.36 7.23 4.41
CA ARG A 64 -24.22 7.99 4.95
C ARG A 64 -22.87 7.39 4.55
N ASP A 65 -22.79 6.07 4.45
CA ASP A 65 -21.56 5.37 4.09
C ASP A 65 -21.14 5.67 2.64
N TYR A 66 -22.11 5.87 1.74
CA TYR A 66 -21.80 6.31 0.37
C TYR A 66 -21.14 7.69 0.34
N ALA A 67 -21.58 8.64 1.18
CA ALA A 67 -20.92 9.94 1.29
C ALA A 67 -19.49 9.81 1.83
N LEU A 68 -19.26 8.89 2.77
CA LEU A 68 -17.93 8.59 3.32
C LEU A 68 -17.02 7.90 2.30
N ILE A 69 -17.56 6.99 1.48
CA ILE A 69 -16.82 6.34 0.40
C ILE A 69 -16.40 7.37 -0.65
N ILE A 70 -17.31 8.26 -1.07
CA ILE A 70 -17.01 9.31 -2.04
C ILE A 70 -15.94 10.28 -1.50
N SER A 71 -16.11 10.76 -0.27
CA SER A 71 -15.14 11.67 0.36
C SER A 71 -13.76 11.02 0.54
N THR A 72 -13.71 9.74 0.93
CA THR A 72 -12.47 8.97 0.99
C THR A 72 -11.83 8.84 -0.40
N GLY A 73 -12.63 8.63 -1.45
CA GLY A 73 -12.16 8.61 -2.84
C GLY A 73 -11.54 9.94 -3.28
N VAL A 74 -12.17 11.08 -2.93
CA VAL A 74 -11.63 12.42 -3.20
C VAL A 74 -10.31 12.63 -2.44
N LEU A 75 -10.26 12.27 -1.15
CA LEU A 75 -9.04 12.36 -0.34
C LEU A 75 -7.91 11.52 -0.94
N ALA A 76 -8.18 10.26 -1.31
CA ALA A 76 -7.19 9.39 -1.93
C ALA A 76 -6.72 9.95 -3.29
N GLY A 77 -7.63 10.49 -4.09
CA GLY A 77 -7.33 11.14 -5.37
C GLY A 77 -6.42 12.37 -5.25
N LEU A 78 -6.52 13.13 -4.15
CA LEU A 78 -5.63 14.25 -3.85
C LEU A 78 -4.28 13.78 -3.29
N CYS A 79 -4.28 12.77 -2.42
CA CYS A 79 -3.06 12.24 -1.81
C CYS A 79 -2.16 11.51 -2.81
N GLY A 80 -2.71 10.91 -3.88
CA GLY A 80 -1.94 10.20 -4.91
C GLY A 80 -0.87 11.06 -5.59
N PRO A 81 -1.23 12.18 -6.26
CA PRO A 81 -0.27 13.11 -6.85
C PRO A 81 0.69 13.71 -5.81
N LEU A 82 0.21 13.96 -4.59
CA LEU A 82 1.07 14.46 -3.50
C LEU A 82 2.16 13.45 -3.13
N LEU A 83 1.83 12.16 -3.02
CA LEU A 83 2.83 11.12 -2.76
C LEU A 83 3.86 11.04 -3.90
N LEU A 84 3.41 11.06 -5.15
CA LEU A 84 4.30 11.02 -6.32
C LEU A 84 5.23 12.24 -6.38
N THR A 85 4.72 13.43 -6.08
CA THR A 85 5.54 14.65 -6.04
C THR A 85 6.56 14.62 -4.91
N LEU A 86 6.20 14.12 -3.73
CA LEU A 86 7.14 13.90 -2.62
C LEU A 86 8.23 12.88 -2.97
N MET A 87 7.86 11.77 -3.60
CA MET A 87 8.82 10.74 -4.03
C MET A 87 9.82 11.30 -5.05
N ASN A 88 9.32 12.05 -6.04
CA ASN A 88 10.17 12.71 -7.03
C ASN A 88 11.07 13.78 -6.40
N ALA A 89 10.54 14.55 -5.45
CA ALA A 89 11.33 15.55 -4.72
C ALA A 89 12.43 14.88 -3.88
N CYS A 90 12.12 13.79 -3.19
CA CYS A 90 13.09 13.04 -2.41
C CYS A 90 14.18 12.44 -3.30
N HIS A 91 13.80 11.83 -4.44
CA HIS A 91 14.76 11.31 -5.41
C HIS A 91 15.71 12.40 -5.94
N ARG A 92 15.18 13.57 -6.31
CA ARG A 92 16.01 14.73 -6.69
C ARG A 92 16.95 15.16 -5.56
N GLY A 93 16.48 15.11 -4.31
CA GLY A 93 17.29 15.35 -3.12
C GLY A 93 18.48 14.40 -3.04
N PHE A 94 18.25 13.08 -3.13
CA PHE A 94 19.31 12.07 -3.11
C PHE A 94 20.31 12.24 -4.27
N VAL A 95 19.83 12.50 -5.48
CA VAL A 95 20.68 12.75 -6.65
C VAL A 95 21.53 14.03 -6.46
N SER A 96 20.97 15.07 -5.83
CA SER A 96 21.69 16.32 -5.58
C SER A 96 22.86 16.19 -4.60
N LEU A 97 22.88 15.13 -3.77
CA LEU A 97 24.00 14.81 -2.88
C LEU A 97 25.26 14.37 -3.66
N LYS A 98 25.13 14.03 -4.95
CA LYS A 98 26.24 13.57 -5.83
C LYS A 98 27.01 12.37 -5.27
N LEU A 99 26.39 11.60 -4.40
CA LEU A 99 26.96 10.36 -3.86
C LEU A 99 26.95 9.27 -4.94
N ALA A 100 27.95 8.39 -4.92
CA ALA A 100 27.94 7.20 -5.77
C ALA A 100 26.75 6.29 -5.40
N PRO A 101 26.21 5.47 -6.33
CA PRO A 101 25.01 4.67 -6.09
C PRO A 101 25.05 3.81 -4.81
N PRO A 102 26.15 3.11 -4.46
CA PRO A 102 26.20 2.33 -3.22
C PRO A 102 26.01 3.18 -1.96
N TRP A 103 26.53 4.41 -1.96
CA TRP A 103 26.42 5.33 -0.83
C TRP A 103 25.03 5.96 -0.71
N GLN A 104 24.35 6.19 -1.84
CA GLN A 104 22.95 6.61 -1.82
C GLN A 104 22.07 5.53 -1.19
N LEU A 105 22.24 4.27 -1.62
CA LEU A 105 21.53 3.12 -1.06
C LEU A 105 21.83 2.91 0.42
N ALA A 106 23.10 3.04 0.82
CA ALA A 106 23.51 2.95 2.22
C ALA A 106 22.84 4.03 3.08
N LEU A 107 22.77 5.27 2.58
CA LEU A 107 22.10 6.37 3.29
C LEU A 107 20.58 6.12 3.40
N GLY A 108 19.93 5.68 2.32
CA GLY A 108 18.51 5.30 2.34
C GLY A 108 18.23 4.18 3.35
N GLY A 109 19.04 3.13 3.31
CA GLY A 109 18.98 2.01 4.26
C GLY A 109 19.25 2.42 5.71
N LEU A 110 20.20 3.34 5.94
CA LEU A 110 20.49 3.88 7.27
C LEU A 110 19.28 4.65 7.82
N ILE A 111 18.64 5.52 7.02
CA ILE A 111 17.45 6.26 7.43
C ILE A 111 16.32 5.28 7.79
N VAL A 112 16.05 4.29 6.93
CA VAL A 112 15.03 3.27 7.20
C VAL A 112 15.38 2.46 8.46
N GLY A 113 16.65 2.09 8.65
CA GLY A 113 17.14 1.36 9.81
C GLY A 113 16.94 2.14 11.11
N LEU A 114 17.32 3.42 11.14
CA LEU A 114 17.12 4.30 12.29
C LEU A 114 15.64 4.47 12.63
N LEU A 115 14.78 4.69 11.63
CA LEU A 115 13.33 4.75 11.83
C LEU A 115 12.76 3.45 12.40
N SER A 116 13.32 2.31 11.99
CA SER A 116 12.88 0.99 12.45
C SER A 116 13.27 0.69 13.90
N LEU A 117 14.29 1.36 14.46
CA LEU A 117 14.63 1.25 15.88
C LEU A 117 13.53 1.87 16.77
N PHE A 118 12.90 2.94 16.33
CA PHE A 118 11.80 3.58 17.04
C PHE A 118 10.47 2.88 16.77
N THR A 119 10.23 2.51 15.50
CA THR A 119 8.96 1.96 15.05
C THR A 119 9.21 0.72 14.17
N PRO A 120 9.29 -0.49 14.75
CA PRO A 120 9.60 -1.71 14.00
C PRO A 120 8.61 -2.02 12.86
N ALA A 121 7.38 -1.54 12.94
CA ALA A 121 6.36 -1.68 11.88
C ALA A 121 6.74 -1.00 10.54
N VAL A 122 7.80 -0.19 10.52
CA VAL A 122 8.23 0.62 9.38
C VAL A 122 9.11 -0.14 8.39
N TRP A 123 9.82 -1.19 8.81
CA TRP A 123 10.65 -1.97 7.88
C TRP A 123 9.81 -2.81 6.90
N GLY A 124 10.46 -3.28 5.84
CA GLY A 124 9.84 -4.12 4.82
C GLY A 124 8.70 -3.45 4.04
N ASN A 125 7.96 -4.24 3.26
CA ASN A 125 6.96 -3.73 2.31
C ASN A 125 5.65 -3.24 2.96
N GLY A 126 5.43 -3.51 4.26
CA GLY A 126 4.25 -3.05 5.01
C GLY A 126 3.05 -4.00 5.02
N TYR A 127 3.14 -5.15 4.33
CA TYR A 127 2.10 -6.18 4.29
C TYR A 127 1.59 -6.58 5.69
N SER A 128 2.50 -6.98 6.58
CA SER A 128 2.16 -7.42 7.94
C SER A 128 1.47 -6.31 8.74
N THR A 129 1.91 -5.06 8.58
CA THR A 129 1.30 -3.90 9.23
C THR A 129 -0.11 -3.64 8.72
N VAL A 130 -0.33 -3.71 7.40
CA VAL A 130 -1.67 -3.56 6.81
C VAL A 130 -2.61 -4.63 7.33
N GLN A 131 -2.19 -5.89 7.27
CA GLN A 131 -2.98 -7.02 7.74
C GLN A 131 -3.29 -6.89 9.25
N SER A 132 -2.31 -6.53 10.07
CA SER A 132 -2.51 -6.33 11.51
C SER A 132 -3.47 -5.19 11.81
N PHE A 133 -3.45 -4.11 11.04
CA PHE A 133 -4.35 -2.97 11.25
C PHE A 133 -5.79 -3.29 10.82
N LEU A 134 -5.95 -4.14 9.80
CA LEU A 134 -7.27 -4.61 9.36
C LEU A 134 -7.94 -5.54 10.38
N THR A 135 -7.16 -6.33 11.13
CA THR A 135 -7.69 -7.26 12.14
C THR A 135 -7.76 -6.67 13.54
N ALA A 136 -6.73 -5.94 13.98
CA ALA A 136 -6.57 -5.38 15.31
C ALA A 136 -6.04 -3.94 15.22
N PRO A 137 -6.90 -2.97 14.93
CA PRO A 137 -6.48 -1.61 14.65
C PRO A 137 -5.97 -0.87 15.90
N PRO A 138 -4.77 -0.27 15.86
CA PRO A 138 -4.21 0.41 17.01
C PRO A 138 -4.85 1.80 17.24
N LEU A 139 -4.51 2.44 18.35
CA LEU A 139 -4.96 3.80 18.69
C LEU A 139 -4.60 4.82 17.59
N LEU A 140 -5.42 5.86 17.43
CA LEU A 140 -5.24 6.91 16.41
C LEU A 140 -3.81 7.47 16.41
N MET A 141 -3.29 7.82 17.59
CA MET A 141 -1.95 8.36 17.75
C MET A 141 -0.85 7.40 17.27
N ILE A 142 -1.03 6.09 17.48
CA ILE A 142 -0.10 5.05 17.03
C ILE A 142 -0.17 4.93 15.49
N ILE A 143 -1.37 4.94 14.91
CA ILE A 143 -1.56 4.96 13.45
C ILE A 143 -0.84 6.18 12.84
N ALA A 144 -1.04 7.37 13.41
CA ALA A 144 -0.42 8.59 12.93
C ALA A 144 1.12 8.53 13.03
N GLY A 145 1.67 8.04 14.15
CA GLY A 145 3.11 7.86 14.32
C GLY A 145 3.70 6.89 13.30
N ILE A 146 3.10 5.70 13.15
CA ILE A 146 3.56 4.69 12.18
C ILE A 146 3.42 5.22 10.76
N PHE A 147 2.33 5.92 10.44
CA PHE A 147 2.11 6.55 9.14
C PHE A 147 3.24 7.51 8.77
N LEU A 148 3.59 8.43 9.66
CA LEU A 148 4.68 9.38 9.42
C LEU A 148 6.02 8.67 9.24
N CYS A 149 6.38 7.76 10.15
CA CYS A 149 7.63 7.02 10.02
C CYS A 149 7.69 6.18 8.73
N LYS A 150 6.59 5.51 8.37
CA LYS A 150 6.51 4.73 7.12
C LYS A 150 6.61 5.61 5.90
N LEU A 151 5.95 6.76 5.89
CA LEU A 151 6.04 7.73 4.79
C LEU A 151 7.50 8.16 4.59
N PHE A 152 8.21 8.53 5.66
CA PHE A 152 9.64 8.87 5.56
C PHE A 152 10.50 7.70 5.09
N ALA A 153 10.25 6.48 5.57
CA ALA A 153 11.00 5.30 5.14
C ALA A 153 10.78 4.99 3.65
N VAL A 154 9.55 5.14 3.16
CA VAL A 154 9.23 4.94 1.74
C VAL A 154 9.90 6.00 0.87
N LEU A 155 9.83 7.27 1.30
CA LEU A 155 10.51 8.36 0.61
C LEU A 155 12.03 8.15 0.57
N ALA A 156 12.64 7.77 1.70
CA ALA A 156 14.09 7.51 1.77
C ALA A 156 14.52 6.31 0.91
N SER A 157 13.80 5.19 0.99
CA SER A 157 14.11 3.98 0.23
C SER A 157 13.95 4.22 -1.28
N SER A 158 12.81 4.73 -1.73
CA SER A 158 12.58 5.03 -3.14
C SER A 158 13.46 6.18 -3.65
N GLY A 159 13.66 7.21 -2.84
CA GLY A 159 14.51 8.36 -3.18
C GLY A 159 15.97 7.97 -3.41
N SER A 160 16.49 7.04 -2.60
CA SER A 160 17.86 6.51 -2.72
C SER A 160 18.13 5.68 -3.98
N GLY A 161 17.09 5.35 -4.76
CA GLY A 161 17.22 4.51 -5.96
C GLY A 161 17.23 3.00 -5.66
N ALA A 162 16.78 2.59 -4.46
CA ALA A 162 16.71 1.17 -4.11
C ALA A 162 15.77 0.42 -5.08
N PRO A 163 16.21 -0.71 -5.67
CA PRO A 163 15.36 -1.50 -6.54
C PRO A 163 14.21 -2.11 -5.73
N GLY A 164 12.99 -1.72 -6.05
CA GLY A 164 11.81 -2.16 -5.31
C GLY A 164 10.51 -1.59 -5.89
N GLY A 165 9.40 -2.26 -5.58
CA GLY A 165 8.07 -1.79 -5.95
C GLY A 165 7.47 -0.87 -4.89
N VAL A 166 6.70 0.13 -5.32
CA VAL A 166 6.02 1.09 -4.42
C VAL A 166 4.58 0.67 -4.10
N PHE A 167 4.09 -0.42 -4.69
CA PHE A 167 2.70 -0.84 -4.61
C PHE A 167 2.25 -1.18 -3.16
N THR A 168 2.95 -2.09 -2.46
CA THR A 168 2.56 -2.41 -1.06
C THR A 168 2.69 -1.20 -0.13
N PRO A 169 3.76 -0.39 -0.20
CA PRO A 169 3.82 0.88 0.52
C PRO A 169 2.64 1.82 0.25
N THR A 170 2.19 1.95 -1.00
CA THR A 170 1.02 2.78 -1.35
C THR A 170 -0.28 2.24 -0.76
N LEU A 171 -0.45 0.91 -0.67
CA LEU A 171 -1.58 0.31 0.02
C LEU A 171 -1.59 0.65 1.51
N PHE A 172 -0.42 0.59 2.16
CA PHE A 172 -0.29 1.01 3.56
C PHE A 172 -0.64 2.48 3.77
N ILE A 173 -0.13 3.37 2.91
CA ILE A 173 -0.42 4.81 2.97
C ILE A 173 -1.92 5.05 2.83
N GLY A 174 -2.57 4.41 1.85
CA GLY A 174 -4.02 4.50 1.65
C GLY A 174 -4.83 4.00 2.84
N LEU A 175 -4.46 2.84 3.39
CA LEU A 175 -5.07 2.28 4.61
C LEU A 175 -4.95 3.26 5.79
N ALA A 176 -3.74 3.77 6.05
CA ALA A 176 -3.49 4.66 7.17
C ALA A 176 -4.25 5.98 7.04
N ILE A 177 -4.31 6.58 5.84
CA ILE A 177 -5.11 7.77 5.57
C ILE A 177 -6.60 7.49 5.81
N GLY A 178 -7.11 6.37 5.29
CA GLY A 178 -8.50 5.96 5.48
C GLY A 178 -8.86 5.74 6.96
N MET A 179 -7.98 5.07 7.71
CA MET A 179 -8.17 4.85 9.16
C MET A 179 -8.10 6.15 9.96
N LEU A 180 -7.15 7.04 9.66
CA LEU A 180 -7.04 8.35 10.31
C LEU A 180 -8.27 9.22 10.03
N TYR A 181 -8.71 9.24 8.77
CA TYR A 181 -9.93 9.94 8.36
C TYR A 181 -11.15 9.41 9.08
N GLY A 182 -11.40 8.09 9.02
CA GLY A 182 -12.53 7.44 9.69
C GLY A 182 -12.53 7.64 11.21
N ARG A 183 -11.37 7.48 11.86
CA ARG A 183 -11.22 7.73 13.30
C ARG A 183 -11.48 9.19 13.66
N SER A 184 -10.98 10.14 12.87
CA SER A 184 -11.13 11.58 13.16
C SER A 184 -12.58 12.05 13.11
N LEU A 185 -13.41 11.40 12.30
CA LEU A 185 -14.85 11.68 12.20
C LEU A 185 -15.66 11.03 13.34
N GLY A 186 -15.02 10.29 14.25
CA GLY A 186 -15.70 9.53 15.31
C GLY A 186 -16.53 8.36 14.78
N LEU A 187 -16.26 7.90 13.55
CA LEU A 187 -17.06 6.90 12.84
C LEU A 187 -16.55 5.47 13.03
N TRP A 188 -15.63 5.25 13.95
CA TRP A 188 -15.41 3.89 14.44
C TRP A 188 -16.42 3.64 15.54
N PHE A 189 -17.41 2.80 15.22
CA PHE A 189 -18.48 2.30 16.08
C PHE A 189 -18.40 2.73 17.56
N PRO A 190 -19.43 3.45 18.07
CA PRO A 190 -19.69 3.48 19.51
C PRO A 190 -19.72 2.04 20.00
N ASP A 191 -19.04 1.83 21.12
CA ASP A 191 -18.99 0.65 21.95
C ASP A 191 -20.01 -0.44 21.60
N GLY A 192 -19.53 -1.57 21.07
CA GLY A 192 -20.18 -2.84 21.34
C GLY A 192 -19.92 -3.21 22.79
N GLU A 193 -20.49 -2.46 23.74
CA GLU A 193 -20.78 -2.99 25.07
C GLU A 193 -21.95 -3.97 24.91
N GLU A 194 -21.61 -5.26 24.84
CA GLU A 194 -22.36 -6.26 25.62
C GLU A 194 -21.73 -6.36 27.01
#